data_AF-A0A1S0TSV0-F1
#
_entry.id   AF-A0A1S0TSV0-F1
#
_cell.length_a   1.000
_cell.length_b   1.000
_cell.length_c   1.000
_cell.angle_alpha   90.00
_cell.angle_beta   90.00
_cell.angle_gamma   90.00
#
_symmetry.space_group_name_H-M   'P 1'
#
loop_
_entity.id
_entity.type
_entity.pdbx_description
1 polymer ?
#
loop_
_entity_poly.entity_id
_entity_poly.type
_entity_poly.pdbx_seq_one_letter_code
_entity_poly.pdbx_strand_id
1 'polypeptide(L)'
;MELVNVTQLGQTRRSGIATLLGVTTIVESAAETIMLETKRSLSANDLQDECERMYVTLYRLLRKYLKLREILKELNSNYHSSRFLPIVPRYSLLKSMIKNVIREPTFAEIYHEPDI
;
A
#
# COMPACT_ATOMS: atom_id res chain seq x y z
N MET A 1 0.42 -52.59 49.04
CA MET A 1 -0.91 -52.43 48.42
C MET A 1 -1.06 -50.95 48.13
N GLU A 2 -1.11 -50.58 46.83
CA GLU A 2 -2.20 -49.79 46.21
C GLU A 2 -2.82 -48.63 47.02
N LEU A 3 -3.02 -47.38 46.55
CA LEU A 3 -3.21 -46.80 45.21
C LEU A 3 -3.32 -45.25 45.32
N VAL A 4 -2.90 -44.55 44.25
CA VAL A 4 -3.56 -43.36 43.61
C VAL A 4 -3.52 -41.97 44.30
N ASN A 5 -3.44 -40.81 43.64
CA ASN A 5 -2.91 -40.32 42.35
C ASN A 5 -3.20 -38.79 42.30
N VAL A 6 -2.51 -38.09 41.41
CA VAL A 6 -2.83 -36.79 40.75
C VAL A 6 -2.84 -35.50 41.60
N THR A 7 -1.70 -34.81 41.56
CA THR A 7 -1.71 -33.38 41.24
C THR A 7 -0.86 -33.16 39.99
N GLN A 8 -1.48 -33.39 38.84
CA GLN A 8 -0.99 -32.86 37.57
C GLN A 8 -1.06 -31.33 37.63
N LEU A 9 0.08 -30.68 37.83
CA LEU A 9 0.25 -29.28 37.47
C LEU A 9 0.23 -29.24 35.93
N GLY A 10 -0.88 -28.80 35.36
CA GLY A 10 -1.12 -28.80 33.93
C GLY A 10 0.00 -28.11 33.15
N GLN A 11 0.85 -28.91 32.51
CA GLN A 11 1.58 -28.48 31.32
C GLN A 11 0.54 -28.30 30.23
N THR A 12 -0.03 -27.09 30.14
CA THR A 12 -0.76 -26.65 28.95
C THR A 12 0.24 -26.68 27.80
N ARG A 13 0.26 -27.80 27.04
CA ARG A 13 0.93 -27.88 25.74
C ARG A 13 0.43 -26.69 24.93
N ARG A 14 1.26 -25.66 24.76
CA ARG A 14 0.95 -24.56 23.85
C ARG A 14 0.76 -25.20 22.48
N SER A 15 -0.46 -25.10 21.96
CA SER A 15 -0.85 -25.60 20.65
C SER A 15 0.16 -25.10 19.61
N GLY A 16 0.55 -25.96 18.64
CA GLY A 16 1.62 -25.64 17.68
C GLY A 16 1.42 -24.29 16.98
N ILE A 17 0.17 -23.90 16.75
CA ILE A 17 -0.20 -22.60 16.16
C ILE A 17 0.17 -21.42 17.08
N ALA A 18 0.00 -21.54 18.39
CA ALA A 18 0.36 -20.48 19.33
C ALA A 18 1.89 -20.28 19.41
N THR A 19 2.66 -21.36 19.27
CA THR A 19 4.13 -21.28 19.16
C THR A 19 4.54 -20.63 17.84
N LEU A 20 3.92 -21.01 16.72
CA LEU A 20 4.18 -20.40 15.42
C LEU A 20 3.83 -18.91 15.40
N LEU A 21 2.69 -18.52 15.99
CA LEU A 21 2.27 -17.13 16.09
C LEU A 21 3.21 -16.31 17.00
N GLY A 22 3.69 -16.90 18.10
CA GLY A 22 4.72 -16.30 18.94
C GLY A 22 6.01 -16.08 18.17
N VAL A 23 6.45 -17.08 17.39
CA VAL A 23 7.64 -16.97 16.53
C VAL A 23 7.46 -15.88 15.47
N THR A 24 6.29 -15.76 14.81
CA THR A 24 6.06 -14.69 13.84
C THR A 24 6.11 -13.31 14.48
N THR A 25 5.54 -13.12 15.67
CA THR A 25 5.62 -11.82 16.36
C THR A 25 7.04 -11.48 16.83
N ILE A 26 7.83 -12.48 17.24
CA ILE A 26 9.23 -12.28 17.62
C ILE A 26 10.06 -11.93 16.38
N VAL A 27 9.85 -12.62 15.25
CA VAL A 27 10.53 -12.33 13.98
C VAL A 27 10.19 -10.94 13.45
N GLU A 28 8.92 -10.53 13.54
CA GLU A 28 8.46 -9.20 13.13
C GLU A 28 9.06 -8.10 14.02
N SER A 29 9.04 -8.29 15.33
CA SER A 29 9.70 -7.36 16.28
C SER A 29 11.21 -7.32 16.09
N ALA A 30 11.85 -8.45 15.76
CA ALA A 30 13.28 -8.51 15.48
C ALA A 30 13.62 -7.73 14.20
N ALA A 31 12.82 -7.88 13.14
CA ALA A 31 12.98 -7.12 11.90
C ALA A 31 12.84 -5.61 12.13
N GLU A 32 11.86 -5.18 12.94
CA GLU A 32 11.71 -3.77 13.32
C GLU A 32 12.91 -3.26 14.12
N THR A 33 13.41 -4.04 15.08
CA THR A 33 14.60 -3.66 15.87
C THR A 33 15.87 -3.59 15.03
N ILE A 34 16.08 -4.53 14.11
CA ILE A 34 17.21 -4.52 13.16
C ILE A 34 17.12 -3.30 12.24
N MET A 35 15.91 -2.96 11.75
CA MET A 35 15.70 -1.76 10.95
C MET A 35 15.99 -0.48 11.74
N LEU A 36 15.60 -0.43 13.01
CA LEU A 36 15.87 0.69 13.92
C LEU A 36 17.35 0.82 14.26
N GLU A 37 18.05 -0.31 14.45
CA GLU A 37 19.48 -0.34 14.72
C GLU A 37 20.28 0.04 13.48
N THR A 38 19.89 -0.43 12.30
CA THR A 38 20.44 -0.01 11.01
C THR A 38 20.24 1.50 10.81
N LYS A 39 19.05 2.03 11.14
CA LYS A 39 18.78 3.48 11.15
C LYS A 39 19.59 4.26 12.18
N ARG A 40 19.93 3.66 13.33
CA ARG A 40 20.83 4.26 14.33
C ARG A 40 22.30 4.22 13.91
N SER A 41 22.71 3.26 13.08
CA SER A 41 24.07 3.13 12.59
C SER A 41 24.41 4.06 11.41
N LEU A 42 23.40 4.68 10.79
CA LEU A 42 23.58 5.72 9.78
C LEU A 42 24.11 7.00 10.44
N SER A 43 25.07 7.65 9.79
CA SER A 43 25.56 8.95 10.25
C SER A 43 24.42 9.97 10.25
N ALA A 44 24.50 11.00 11.09
CA ALA A 44 23.51 12.08 11.09
C ALA A 44 23.34 12.73 9.70
N ASN A 45 24.42 12.75 8.90
CA ASN A 45 24.40 13.21 7.51
C ASN A 45 23.62 12.26 6.59
N ASP A 46 23.80 10.94 6.74
CA ASP A 46 23.09 9.96 5.91
C ASP A 46 21.58 9.94 6.21
N LEU A 47 21.21 10.18 7.47
CA LEU A 47 19.82 10.34 7.90
C LEU A 47 19.19 11.61 7.30
N GLN A 48 19.93 12.72 7.30
CA GLN A 48 19.51 13.97 6.68
C GLN A 48 19.25 13.78 5.18
N ASP A 49 20.18 13.12 4.47
CA ASP A 49 20.05 12.84 3.05
C ASP A 49 18.85 11.92 2.76
N GLU A 50 18.57 10.94 3.63
CA GLU A 50 17.40 10.08 3.51
C GLU A 50 16.10 10.86 3.72
N CYS A 51 16.05 11.75 4.71
CA CYS A 51 14.90 12.63 4.91
C CYS A 51 14.64 13.52 3.67
N GLU A 52 15.68 14.04 3.03
CA GLU A 52 15.56 14.83 1.81
C GLU A 52 15.05 13.98 0.63
N ARG A 53 15.60 12.77 0.44
CA ARG A 53 15.11 11.80 -0.56
C ARG A 53 13.64 11.46 -0.36
N MET A 54 13.22 11.19 0.87
CA MET A 54 11.83 10.90 1.21
C MET A 54 10.92 12.09 0.92
N TYR A 55 11.35 13.31 1.27
CA TYR A 55 10.59 14.53 1.01
C TYR A 55 10.35 14.75 -0.49
N VAL A 56 11.40 14.61 -1.31
CA VAL A 56 11.30 14.72 -2.78
C VAL A 56 10.35 13.67 -3.34
N THR A 57 10.46 12.43 -2.86
CA THR A 57 9.60 11.32 -3.29
C THR A 57 8.13 11.60 -2.95
N LEU A 58 7.86 12.03 -1.72
CA LEU A 58 6.51 12.38 -1.27
C LEU A 58 5.92 13.51 -2.11
N TYR A 59 6.70 14.56 -2.38
CA TYR A 59 6.26 15.67 -3.22
C TYR A 59 5.92 15.23 -4.65
N ARG A 60 6.77 14.38 -5.26
CA ARG A 60 6.51 13.82 -6.59
C ARG A 60 5.23 12.98 -6.62
N LEU A 61 5.03 12.15 -5.61
CA LEU A 61 3.83 11.31 -5.48
C LEU A 61 2.57 12.16 -5.30
N LEU A 62 2.62 13.17 -4.42
CA LEU A 62 1.50 14.08 -4.21
C LEU A 62 1.12 14.81 -5.50
N ARG A 63 2.11 15.28 -6.26
CA ARG A 63 1.87 15.95 -7.55
C ARG A 63 1.22 15.02 -8.56
N LYS A 64 1.67 13.76 -8.66
CA LYS A 64 1.06 12.73 -9.52
C LYS A 64 -0.39 12.47 -9.13
N TYR A 65 -0.66 12.28 -7.84
CA TYR A 65 -2.01 12.08 -7.31
C TYR A 65 -2.94 13.26 -7.64
N LEU A 66 -2.49 14.50 -7.45
CA LEU A 66 -3.32 15.68 -7.72
C LEU A 66 -3.73 15.77 -9.19
N LYS A 67 -2.80 15.51 -10.12
CA LYS A 67 -3.11 15.48 -11.55
C LYS A 67 -4.06 14.34 -11.91
N LEU A 68 -3.82 13.13 -11.39
CA LEU A 68 -4.71 12.00 -11.61
C LEU A 68 -6.14 12.29 -11.13
N ARG A 69 -6.26 12.94 -9.97
CA ARG A 69 -7.55 13.36 -9.42
C ARG A 69 -8.26 14.39 -10.30
N GLU A 70 -7.51 15.29 -10.93
CA GLU A 70 -8.06 16.28 -11.86
C GLU A 70 -8.62 15.60 -13.12
N ILE A 71 -7.86 14.70 -13.73
CA ILE A 71 -8.29 13.91 -14.90
C ILE A 71 -9.56 13.11 -14.58
N LEU A 72 -9.61 12.47 -13.40
CA LEU A 72 -10.78 11.70 -12.97
C LEU A 72 -12.00 12.59 -12.73
N LYS A 73 -11.81 13.77 -12.14
CA LYS A 73 -12.89 14.75 -11.95
C LYS A 73 -13.47 15.21 -13.28
N GLU A 74 -12.61 15.50 -14.25
CA GLU A 74 -13.04 15.90 -15.60
C GLU A 74 -13.80 14.76 -16.28
N LEU A 75 -13.26 13.54 -16.26
CA LEU A 75 -13.93 12.36 -16.80
C LEU A 75 -15.32 12.15 -16.18
N ASN A 76 -15.43 12.29 -14.86
CA ASN A 76 -16.70 12.13 -14.16
C ASN A 76 -17.71 13.23 -14.51
N SER A 77 -17.25 14.48 -14.63
CA SER A 77 -18.07 15.61 -15.07
C SER A 77 -18.60 15.38 -16.49
N ASN A 78 -17.70 15.02 -17.41
CA ASN A 78 -18.01 14.71 -18.80
C ASN A 78 -18.99 13.52 -18.92
N TYR A 79 -18.82 12.48 -18.10
CA TYR A 79 -19.75 11.37 -18.00
C TYR A 79 -21.15 11.84 -17.55
N HIS A 80 -21.24 12.66 -16.50
CA HIS A 80 -22.52 13.18 -16.02
C HIS A 80 -23.26 13.98 -17.09
N SER A 81 -22.55 14.85 -17.81
CA SER A 81 -23.10 15.61 -18.94
C SER A 81 -23.56 14.71 -20.10
N SER A 82 -22.90 13.58 -20.32
CA SER A 82 -23.30 12.64 -21.37
C SER A 82 -24.59 11.87 -21.09
N ARG A 83 -25.11 11.88 -19.84
CA ARG A 83 -26.32 11.13 -19.46
C ARG A 83 -27.58 11.60 -20.16
N PHE A 84 -27.59 12.83 -20.67
CA PHE A 84 -28.70 13.40 -21.44
C PHE A 84 -28.74 12.91 -22.90
N LEU A 85 -27.72 12.18 -23.36
CA LEU A 85 -27.64 11.68 -24.74
C LEU A 85 -28.29 10.30 -24.89
N PRO A 86 -28.87 9.98 -26.06
CA PRO A 86 -29.37 8.64 -26.37
C PRO A 86 -28.30 7.55 -26.25
N ILE A 87 -28.71 6.31 -25.97
CA ILE A 87 -27.78 5.22 -25.58
C ILE A 87 -26.68 4.91 -26.60
N VAL A 88 -26.99 4.94 -27.89
CA VAL A 88 -26.05 4.61 -28.98
C VAL A 88 -24.93 5.66 -29.12
N PRO A 89 -25.22 6.97 -29.34
CA PRO A 89 -24.16 7.98 -29.40
C PRO A 89 -23.40 8.14 -28.06
N ARG A 90 -24.09 7.93 -26.93
CA ARG A 90 -23.49 7.99 -25.60
C ARG A 90 -22.38 6.96 -25.40
N TYR A 91 -22.53 5.74 -25.92
CA TYR A 91 -21.48 4.71 -25.82
C TYR A 91 -20.22 5.11 -26.59
N SER A 92 -20.36 5.61 -27.82
CA SER A 92 -19.23 6.08 -28.63
C SER A 92 -18.46 7.20 -27.93
N LEU A 93 -19.20 8.16 -27.37
CA LEU A 93 -18.65 9.27 -26.62
C LEU A 93 -17.91 8.81 -25.36
N LEU A 94 -18.53 7.96 -24.53
CA LEU A 94 -17.91 7.42 -23.31
C LEU A 94 -16.64 6.63 -23.63
N LYS A 95 -16.68 5.80 -24.68
CA LYS A 95 -15.53 5.05 -25.16
C LYS A 95 -14.37 5.99 -25.55
N SER A 96 -14.67 7.12 -26.20
CA SER A 96 -13.65 8.11 -26.53
C SER A 96 -13.10 8.81 -25.29
N MET A 97 -13.94 9.19 -24.34
CA MET A 97 -13.52 9.83 -23.09
C MET A 97 -12.54 8.95 -22.31
N ILE A 98 -12.86 7.67 -22.16
CA ILE A 98 -11.98 6.69 -21.47
C ILE A 98 -10.67 6.52 -22.24
N LYS A 99 -10.72 6.40 -23.57
CA LYS A 99 -9.50 6.31 -24.39
C LYS A 99 -8.60 7.54 -24.26
N ASN A 100 -9.20 8.73 -24.16
CA ASN A 100 -8.44 9.97 -23.99
C ASN A 100 -7.72 10.01 -22.64
N VAL A 101 -8.39 9.56 -21.56
CA VAL A 101 -7.76 9.45 -20.23
C VAL A 101 -6.59 8.48 -20.23
N ILE A 102 -6.76 7.29 -20.85
CA ILE A 102 -5.68 6.29 -20.93
C ILE A 102 -4.47 6.80 -21.74
N ARG A 103 -4.72 7.65 -22.73
CA ARG A 103 -3.67 8.24 -23.59
C ARG A 103 -3.07 9.52 -23.01
N GLU A 104 -3.63 10.06 -21.94
CA GLU A 104 -3.12 11.26 -21.31
C GLU A 104 -1.72 10.93 -20.75
N PRO A 105 -0.69 11.75 -21.06
CA PRO A 105 0.70 11.40 -20.77
C PRO A 105 0.95 11.26 -19.27
N THR A 106 0.34 12.10 -18.43
CA THR A 106 0.47 11.98 -16.97
C THR A 106 -0.09 10.66 -16.45
N PHE A 107 -1.25 10.22 -16.95
CA PHE A 107 -1.86 8.94 -16.59
C PHE A 107 -0.99 7.78 -17.07
N ALA A 108 -0.48 7.83 -18.31
CA ALA A 108 0.39 6.80 -18.86
C ALA A 108 1.72 6.69 -18.09
N GLU A 109 2.31 7.82 -17.69
CA GLU A 109 3.51 7.87 -16.84
C GLU A 109 3.28 7.18 -15.49
N ILE A 110 2.12 7.37 -14.88
CA ILE A 110 1.76 6.72 -13.60
C ILE A 110 1.47 5.23 -13.81
N TYR A 111 0.77 4.86 -14.89
CA TYR A 111 0.38 3.48 -15.17
C TYR A 111 1.56 2.57 -15.53
N HIS A 112 2.61 3.13 -16.13
CA HIS A 112 3.82 2.39 -16.53
C HIS A 112 4.97 2.51 -15.54
N GLU A 113 4.77 3.19 -14.40
CA GLU A 113 5.77 3.23 -13.34
C GLU A 113 5.88 1.84 -12.71
N PRO A 114 7.08 1.23 -12.66
CA PRO A 114 7.25 -0.05 -11.99
C PRO A 114 6.95 0.11 -10.50
N ASP A 115 6.19 -0.82 -9.93
CA ASP A 115 6.05 -0.94 -8.48
C ASP A 115 7.46 -1.16 -7.90
N ILE A 116 8.01 -0.14 -7.22
CA ILE A 116 9.28 -0.18 -6.49
C ILE A 116 9.07 -0.91 -5.17
#